data_AF-G6YNW5-F1
#
_entry.id   AF-G6YNW5-F1
#
_cell.length_a   1.000
_cell.length_b   1.000
_cell.length_c   1.000
_cell.angle_alpha   90.00
_cell.angle_beta   90.00
_cell.angle_gamma   90.00
#
_symmetry.space_group_name_H-M   'P 1'
#
loop_
_entity.id
_entity.type
_entity.pdbx_description
1 polymer ?
#
loop_
_entity_poly.entity_id
_entity_poly.type
_entity_poly.pdbx_seq_one_letter_code
_entity_poly.pdbx_strand_id
1 'polypeptide(L)'
;MISNTLAVGIQGIQDGMVGMDNAARKIARAGTDGPQGTAEGAGSLVEPIVDLKIYERSVEASAQVVKTADETLGTLLDIMA
;
A
#
# COMPACT_ATOMS: atom_id res chain seq x y z
N MET A 1 16.71 -2.01 17.72
CA MET A 1 15.28 -2.22 17.45
C MET A 1 14.73 -1.26 16.39
N ILE A 2 15.09 0.03 16.39
CA ILE A 2 14.61 1.03 15.40
C ILE A 2 15.02 0.70 13.95
N SER A 3 16.24 0.17 13.73
CA SER A 3 16.66 -0.27 12.40
C SER A 3 15.79 -1.40 11.84
N ASN A 4 15.22 -2.24 12.72
CA ASN A 4 14.32 -3.32 12.33
C ASN A 4 12.91 -2.78 12.02
N THR A 5 12.42 -1.79 12.76
CA THR A 5 11.10 -1.17 12.49
C THR A 5 11.12 -0.31 11.23
N LEU A 6 12.22 0.39 10.95
CA LEU A 6 12.42 1.11 9.70
C LEU A 6 12.41 0.16 8.50
N ALA A 7 13.14 -0.96 8.59
CA ALA A 7 13.16 -1.98 7.55
C ALA A 7 11.77 -2.59 7.31
N VAL A 8 11.01 -2.89 8.37
CA VAL A 8 9.62 -3.38 8.28
C VAL A 8 8.69 -2.34 7.65
N GLY A 9 8.84 -1.06 7.99
CA GLY A 9 8.07 0.02 7.37
C GLY A 9 8.37 0.15 5.87
N ILE A 10 9.65 0.13 5.48
CA ILE A 10 10.06 0.20 4.07
C ILE A 10 9.59 -1.05 3.29
N GLN A 11 9.65 -2.23 3.90
CA GLN A 11 9.15 -3.46 3.29
C GLN A 11 7.63 -3.40 3.08
N GLY A 12 6.87 -2.96 4.09
CA GLY A 12 5.42 -2.84 3.98
C GLY A 12 4.97 -1.81 2.93
N ILE A 13 5.74 -0.73 2.74
CA ILE A 13 5.53 0.21 1.63
C ILE A 13 5.73 -0.50 0.28
N GLN A 14 6.83 -1.25 0.12
CA GLN A 14 7.11 -1.97 -1.13
C GLN A 14 6.03 -3.02 -1.44
N ASP A 15 5.63 -3.81 -0.45
CA ASP A 15 4.60 -4.84 -0.60
C ASP A 15 3.24 -4.23 -0.95
N GLY A 16 2.88 -3.13 -0.27
CA GLY A 16 1.66 -2.38 -0.55
C GLY A 16 1.65 -1.77 -1.95
N MET A 17 2.78 -1.25 -2.43
CA MET A 17 2.92 -0.70 -3.79
C MET A 17 2.76 -1.79 -4.86
N VAL A 18 3.32 -2.99 -4.64
CA VAL A 18 3.14 -4.14 -5.55
C VAL A 18 1.67 -4.59 -5.59
N GLY A 19 1.02 -4.67 -4.42
CA GLY A 19 -0.41 -4.98 -4.34
C GLY A 19 -1.28 -3.95 -5.06
N MET A 20 -0.96 -2.67 -4.88
CA MET A 20 -1.65 -1.55 -5.52
C MET A 20 -1.53 -1.59 -7.05
N ASP A 21 -0.34 -1.86 -7.60
CA ASP A 21 -0.14 -2.00 -9.05
C ASP A 21 -0.97 -3.16 -9.63
N ASN A 22 -1.01 -4.29 -8.93
CA ASN A 22 -1.82 -5.43 -9.34
C ASN A 22 -3.33 -5.12 -9.32
N ALA A 23 -3.82 -4.46 -8.26
CA ALA A 23 -5.21 -4.03 -8.15
C ALA A 23 -5.57 -3.01 -9.26
N ALA A 24 -4.70 -2.03 -9.52
CA ALA A 24 -4.88 -1.05 -10.58
C ALA A 24 -4.96 -1.70 -11.97
N ARG A 25 -4.12 -2.72 -12.24
CA ARG A 25 -4.19 -3.49 -13.51
C ARG A 25 -5.50 -4.25 -13.66
N LYS A 26 -6.02 -4.84 -12.58
CA LYS A 26 -7.33 -5.52 -12.60
C LYS A 26 -8.46 -4.53 -12.89
N ILE A 27 -8.44 -3.35 -12.26
CA ILE A 27 -9.40 -2.25 -12.52
C ILE A 27 -9.34 -1.83 -13.99
N ALA A 28 -8.14 -1.59 -14.52
CA ALA A 28 -7.96 -1.16 -15.90
C ALA A 28 -8.51 -2.19 -16.90
N ARG A 29 -8.26 -3.48 -16.68
CA ARG A 29 -8.78 -4.57 -17.51
C ARG A 29 -10.30 -4.72 -17.42
N ALA A 30 -10.85 -4.65 -16.20
CA ALA A 30 -12.30 -4.69 -15.98
C ALA A 30 -13.02 -3.52 -16.67
N GLY A 31 -12.35 -2.36 -16.82
CA GLY A 31 -12.86 -1.24 -17.61
C GLY A 31 -12.79 -1.43 -19.13
N THR A 32 -11.86 -2.25 -19.64
CA THR A 32 -11.69 -2.53 -21.08
C THR A 32 -12.54 -3.71 -21.58
N ASP A 33 -12.85 -4.68 -20.71
CA ASP A 33 -13.62 -5.89 -21.03
C ASP A 33 -15.15 -5.68 -21.02
N GLY A 34 -15.60 -4.46 -21.36
CA GLY A 34 -17.02 -4.08 -21.48
C GLY A 34 -17.81 -4.94 -22.49
N PRO A 35 -19.13 -4.67 -22.66
CA PRO A 35 -20.27 -5.62 -22.76
C PRO A 35 -20.30 -6.68 -23.89
N GLN A 36 -19.20 -6.94 -24.59
CA GLN A 36 -19.07 -8.02 -25.58
C GLN A 36 -18.20 -9.20 -25.10
N GLY A 37 -17.52 -9.08 -23.96
CA GLY A 37 -16.83 -10.19 -23.30
C GLY A 37 -17.73 -10.86 -22.26
N THR A 38 -17.61 -12.17 -22.09
CA THR A 38 -18.41 -13.03 -21.19
C THR A 38 -18.21 -12.77 -19.69
N ALA A 39 -17.97 -11.52 -19.27
CA ALA A 39 -17.62 -11.16 -17.90
C ALA A 39 -18.87 -10.96 -17.02
N GLU A 40 -18.92 -11.73 -15.95
CA GLU A 40 -19.90 -11.69 -14.87
C GLU A 40 -19.93 -10.32 -14.17
N GLY A 41 -20.80 -9.42 -14.63
CA GLY A 41 -21.44 -8.37 -13.82
C GLY A 41 -20.55 -7.31 -13.13
N ALA A 42 -21.20 -6.26 -12.62
CA ALA A 42 -20.57 -5.16 -11.88
C ALA A 42 -19.75 -5.57 -10.64
N GLY A 43 -19.76 -6.86 -10.25
CA GLY A 43 -18.94 -7.41 -9.17
C GLY A 43 -17.44 -7.51 -9.48
N SER A 44 -17.04 -7.59 -10.75
CA SER A 44 -15.62 -7.75 -11.11
C SER A 44 -14.74 -6.54 -10.78
N LEU A 45 -15.35 -5.35 -10.60
CA LEU A 45 -14.64 -4.11 -10.27
C LEU A 45 -14.62 -3.81 -8.77
N VAL A 46 -15.59 -4.32 -8.00
CA VAL A 46 -15.70 -4.03 -6.56
C VAL A 46 -14.52 -4.60 -5.79
N GLU A 47 -14.19 -5.87 -6.02
CA GLU A 47 -13.06 -6.54 -5.37
C GLU A 47 -11.72 -5.82 -5.61
N PRO A 48 -11.29 -5.53 -6.86
CA PRO A 48 -10.01 -4.87 -7.06
C PRO A 48 -9.99 -3.40 -6.59
N ILE A 49 -11.15 -2.71 -6.51
CA ILE A 49 -11.22 -1.37 -5.87
C ILE A 49 -11.01 -1.49 -4.36
N VAL A 50 -11.64 -2.47 -3.70
CA VAL A 50 -11.47 -2.70 -2.27
C VAL A 50 -10.03 -3.11 -1.97
N ASP A 51 -9.45 -4.02 -2.75
CA ASP A 51 -8.04 -4.41 -2.65
C ASP A 51 -7.12 -3.18 -2.78
N LEU A 52 -7.36 -2.30 -3.75
CA LEU A 52 -6.60 -1.07 -3.93
C LEU A 52 -6.61 -0.20 -2.66
N LYS A 53 -7.77 -0.06 -2.02
CA LYS A 53 -7.92 0.69 -0.76
C LYS A 53 -7.24 0.03 0.42
N ILE A 54 -7.26 -1.30 0.50
CA ILE A 54 -6.54 -2.06 1.53
C ILE A 54 -5.03 -1.81 1.38
N TYR A 55 -4.49 -1.90 0.16
CA TYR A 55 -3.07 -1.66 -0.10
C TYR A 55 -2.67 -0.20 0.13
N GLU A 56 -3.49 0.77 -0.27
CA GLU A 56 -3.29 2.19 0.05
C GLU A 56 -3.15 2.38 1.56
N ARG A 57 -4.08 1.83 2.35
CA ARG A 57 -4.04 1.94 3.82
C ARG A 57 -2.85 1.22 4.44
N SER A 58 -2.42 0.10 3.85
CA SER A 58 -1.21 -0.61 4.27
C SER A 58 0.04 0.26 4.06
N VAL A 59 0.17 0.90 2.90
CA VAL A 59 1.28 1.82 2.61
C VAL A 59 1.27 3.00 3.58
N GLU A 60 0.11 3.62 3.83
CA GLU A 60 -0.02 4.71 4.79
C GLU A 60 0.42 4.30 6.20
N ALA A 61 -0.01 3.13 6.67
CA ALA A 61 0.36 2.61 7.98
C ALA A 61 1.87 2.36 8.08
N SER A 62 2.47 1.76 7.05
CA SER A 62 3.91 1.54 6.97
C SER A 62 4.70 2.85 6.89
N ALA A 63 4.20 3.86 6.17
CA ALA A 63 4.78 5.20 6.14
C ALA A 63 4.75 5.86 7.52
N GLN A 64 3.69 5.68 8.30
CA GLN A 64 3.62 6.17 9.67
C GLN A 64 4.67 5.50 10.57
N VAL A 65 4.94 4.19 10.39
CA VAL A 65 6.02 3.50 11.12
C VAL A 65 7.39 4.09 10.78
N VAL A 66 7.66 4.33 9.50
CA VAL A 66 8.92 4.98 9.05
C VAL A 66 9.06 6.37 9.65
N LYS A 67 7.99 7.17 9.62
CA LYS A 67 7.97 8.52 10.18
C LYS A 67 8.24 8.51 11.69
N THR A 68 7.56 7.65 12.44
CA THR A 68 7.78 7.55 13.89
C THR A 68 9.19 7.04 14.20
N ALA A 69 9.74 6.12 13.41
CA ALA A 69 11.14 5.70 13.56
C ALA A 69 12.12 6.88 13.34
N ASP A 70 11.88 7.72 12.33
CA ASP A 70 12.68 8.93 12.06
C ASP A 70 12.57 9.96 13.20
N GLU A 71 11.35 10.25 13.67
CA GLU A 71 11.12 11.15 14.81
C GLU A 71 11.80 10.65 16.09
N THR A 72 11.76 9.33 16.36
CA THR A 72 12.47 8.76 17.52
C THR A 72 13.98 8.87 17.38
N LEU A 73 14.52 8.74 16.16
CA LEU A 73 15.95 8.94 15.92
C LEU A 73 16.34 10.41 16.11
N GLY A 74 15.52 11.33 15.59
CA GLY A 74 15.72 12.77 15.75
C GLY A 74 15.69 13.21 17.21
N THR A 75 14.73 12.71 17.99
CA THR A 75 14.67 13.01 19.44
C THR A 75 15.85 12.42 20.21
N LEU A 76 16.34 11.23 19.85
CA LEU A 76 17.57 10.68 20.44
C LEU A 76 18.81 11.51 20.09
N LEU A 77 18.90 12.03 18.86
CA LEU A 77 19.99 12.92 18.44
C LEU A 77 19.95 14.25 19.21
N ASP A 78 18.77 14.83 19.41
CA ASP A 78 18.58 16.10 20.14
C ASP A 78 18.97 15.99 21.62
N ILE A 79 18.66 14.86 22.28
CA ILE A 79 19.07 14.62 23.68
C ILE A 79 20.60 14.53 23.84
N MET A 80 21.31 14.09 22.80
CA MET A 80 22.78 13.91 22.85
C MET A 80 23.57 15.18 22.51
N ALA A 81 22.93 16.22 21.99
CA ALA A 81 23.54 17.50 21.62
C ALA A 81 23.65 18.46 22.82
#